data_AF-A0A3M1TBE7-F1
#
_entry.id   AF-A0A3M1TBE7-F1
#
_cell.length_a   1.000
_cell.length_b   1.000
_cell.length_c   1.000
_cell.angle_alpha   90.00
_cell.angle_beta   90.00
_cell.angle_gamma   90.00
#
_symmetry.space_group_name_H-M   'P 1'
#
loop_
_entity.id
_entity.type
_entity.pdbx_description
1 polymer ?
#
loop_
_entity_poly.entity_id
_entity_poly.type
_entity_poly.pdbx_seq_one_letter_code
_entity_poly.pdbx_strand_id
1 'polypeptide(L)'
;MFQPNPTLTHIGADRSQVVSIIESINHPHIGVPGFDPQVTQAYVVGVRVPTGLFQIYVYLYLTEDRRAVIYTYSGGAVDLEHYPEVEAEALNFVESMGFMVDNANFRNLPPEEQEALMRSLPCFHADLVAWSAEGEEALEDAVVLEPDEDDVLEPAEILELEELAPPLDAKSVERIGKLLAAF
;
A
#
# COMPACT_ATOMS: atom_id res chain seq x y z
N MET A 1 -7.83 19.68 -8.08
CA MET A 1 -6.73 19.09 -8.89
C MET A 1 -5.47 18.97 -8.06
N PHE A 2 -4.77 17.84 -8.18
CA PHE A 2 -3.49 17.61 -7.52
C PHE A 2 -2.35 18.19 -8.36
N GLN A 3 -1.40 18.86 -7.69
CA GLN A 3 -0.23 19.48 -8.33
C GLN A 3 1.05 19.11 -7.57
N PRO A 4 2.17 18.91 -8.28
CA PRO A 4 3.43 18.57 -7.64
C PRO A 4 3.89 19.72 -6.73
N ASN A 5 4.31 19.38 -5.53
CA ASN A 5 4.86 20.29 -4.54
C ASN A 5 6.34 19.95 -4.29
N PRO A 6 7.28 20.60 -5.00
CA PRO A 6 8.71 20.28 -4.92
C PRO A 6 9.36 20.72 -3.61
N THR A 7 8.64 21.43 -2.74
CA THR A 7 9.16 21.88 -1.44
C THR A 7 9.05 20.80 -0.36
N LEU A 8 8.27 19.74 -0.61
CA LEU A 8 8.05 18.64 0.31
C LEU A 8 8.87 17.42 -0.12
N THR A 9 9.57 16.81 0.84
CA THR A 9 10.27 15.54 0.67
C THR A 9 9.60 14.38 1.40
N HIS A 10 8.81 14.70 2.43
CA HIS A 10 8.07 13.77 3.28
C HIS A 10 6.82 14.46 3.84
N ILE A 11 5.93 13.67 4.42
CA ILE A 11 4.72 14.14 5.10
C ILE A 11 5.04 14.30 6.58
N GLY A 12 5.24 15.54 7.02
CA GLY A 12 5.46 15.87 8.43
C GLY A 12 4.14 15.81 9.21
N ALA A 13 3.76 14.63 9.69
CA ALA A 13 2.57 14.41 10.48
C ALA A 13 2.83 13.47 11.66
N ASP A 14 2.30 13.80 12.83
CA ASP A 14 2.22 12.89 13.96
C ASP A 14 1.06 11.90 13.79
N ARG A 15 1.13 10.76 14.49
CA ARG A 15 0.06 9.74 14.52
C ARG A 15 -1.33 10.33 14.75
N SER A 16 -1.46 11.27 15.68
CA SER A 16 -2.76 11.89 16.00
C SER A 16 -3.31 12.77 14.89
N GLN A 17 -2.47 13.18 13.94
CA GLN A 17 -2.85 14.01 12.80
C GLN A 17 -3.28 13.16 11.61
N VAL A 18 -2.80 11.93 11.47
CA VAL A 18 -3.13 11.06 10.34
C VAL A 18 -4.60 10.60 10.43
N VAL A 19 -5.32 10.75 9.31
CA VAL A 19 -6.76 10.46 9.18
C VAL A 19 -6.99 9.24 8.31
N SER A 20 -6.27 9.12 7.20
CA SER A 20 -6.30 7.93 6.35
C SER A 20 -4.92 7.68 5.76
N ILE A 21 -4.63 6.41 5.52
CA ILE A 21 -3.51 5.94 4.71
C ILE A 21 -4.09 4.93 3.74
N ILE A 22 -3.92 5.21 2.45
CA ILE A 22 -4.33 4.35 1.35
C ILE A 22 -3.07 4.10 0.53
N GLU A 23 -2.71 2.84 0.32
CA GLU A 23 -1.44 2.47 -0.30
C GLU A 23 -1.66 1.66 -1.58
N SER A 24 -0.72 1.77 -2.52
CA SER A 24 -0.74 0.96 -3.73
C SER A 24 -0.47 -0.51 -3.40
N ILE A 25 -1.34 -1.41 -3.87
CA ILE A 25 -1.15 -2.86 -3.79
C ILE A 25 -0.40 -3.44 -5.00
N ASN A 26 -0.16 -2.60 -6.02
CA ASN A 26 0.64 -2.92 -7.18
C ASN A 26 1.77 -1.89 -7.37
N HIS A 27 2.75 -2.25 -8.21
CA HIS A 27 3.95 -1.46 -8.45
C HIS A 27 4.16 -1.22 -9.95
N PRO A 28 3.32 -0.39 -10.58
CA PRO A 28 3.43 -0.13 -12.01
C PRO A 28 4.72 0.60 -12.34
N HIS A 29 5.19 0.40 -13.57
CA HIS A 29 6.28 1.16 -14.14
C HIS A 29 5.72 2.42 -14.78
N ILE A 30 5.95 3.59 -14.18
CA ILE A 30 5.35 4.86 -14.63
C ILE A 30 6.42 5.91 -14.91
N GLY A 31 6.11 6.83 -15.83
CA GLY A 31 6.94 8.01 -16.09
C GLY A 31 6.47 9.18 -15.24
N VAL A 32 7.33 9.66 -14.35
CA VAL A 32 7.08 10.88 -13.55
C VAL A 32 7.90 12.04 -14.15
N PRO A 33 7.32 13.24 -14.36
CA PRO A 33 8.05 14.35 -14.95
C PRO A 33 9.36 14.68 -14.21
N GLY A 34 10.47 14.72 -14.94
CA GLY A 34 11.79 14.99 -14.39
C GLY A 34 12.58 13.76 -13.95
N PHE A 35 12.00 12.56 -14.08
CA PHE A 35 12.63 11.28 -13.74
C PHE A 35 12.53 10.31 -14.91
N ASP A 36 13.44 9.34 -14.95
CA ASP A 36 13.30 8.21 -15.87
C ASP A 36 12.13 7.32 -15.42
N PRO A 37 11.37 6.73 -16.36
CA PRO A 37 10.31 5.80 -16.01
C PRO A 37 10.87 4.62 -15.18
N GLN A 38 10.19 4.28 -14.09
CA GLN A 38 10.65 3.26 -13.14
C GLN A 38 9.49 2.66 -12.32
N VAL A 39 9.78 1.60 -11.57
CA VAL A 39 8.83 1.02 -10.62
C VAL A 39 8.55 1.99 -9.47
N THR A 40 7.27 2.27 -9.24
CA THR A 40 6.83 3.30 -8.28
C THR A 40 5.80 2.71 -7.31
N GLN A 41 5.83 3.18 -6.07
CA GLN A 41 4.79 2.98 -5.05
C GLN A 41 4.00 4.28 -4.84
N ALA A 42 2.70 4.17 -4.61
CA ALA A 42 1.84 5.33 -4.34
C ALA A 42 1.18 5.24 -2.97
N TYR A 43 1.05 6.39 -2.31
CA TYR A 43 0.32 6.53 -1.06
C TYR A 43 -0.58 7.76 -1.13
N VAL A 44 -1.82 7.62 -0.71
CA VAL A 44 -2.73 8.74 -0.45
C VAL A 44 -2.89 8.87 1.05
N VAL A 45 -2.48 10.03 1.59
CA VAL A 45 -2.44 10.26 3.04
C VAL A 45 -3.25 11.49 3.37
N GLY A 46 -4.31 11.29 4.16
CA GLY A 46 -5.10 12.36 4.76
C GLY A 46 -4.53 12.77 6.11
N VAL A 47 -4.31 14.07 6.32
CA VAL A 47 -3.76 14.62 7.57
C VAL A 47 -4.62 15.79 8.05
N ARG A 48 -4.91 15.83 9.35
CA ARG A 48 -5.52 16.96 10.04
C ARG A 48 -4.45 17.97 10.46
N VAL A 49 -4.53 19.17 9.92
CA VAL A 49 -3.62 20.27 10.26
C VAL A 49 -4.06 20.99 11.54
N PRO A 50 -3.16 21.74 12.24
CA PRO A 50 -3.48 22.39 13.52
C PRO A 50 -4.69 23.33 13.50
N THR A 51 -5.03 23.90 12.34
CA THR A 51 -6.22 24.75 12.16
C THR A 51 -7.53 23.98 12.25
N GLY A 52 -7.49 22.65 12.29
CA GLY A 52 -8.67 21.78 12.29
C GLY A 52 -9.15 21.38 10.89
N LEU A 53 -8.55 21.95 9.84
CA LEU A 53 -8.76 21.56 8.46
C LEU A 53 -7.98 20.26 8.13
N PHE A 54 -8.22 19.73 6.95
CA PHE A 54 -7.64 18.50 6.44
C PHE A 54 -6.86 18.78 5.17
N GLN A 55 -5.74 18.08 5.00
CA GLN A 55 -4.93 18.13 3.79
C GLN A 55 -4.71 16.71 3.31
N ILE A 56 -4.80 16.51 1.99
CA ILE A 56 -4.54 15.23 1.35
C ILE A 56 -3.27 15.35 0.52
N TYR A 57 -2.39 14.37 0.71
CA TYR A 57 -1.15 14.23 -0.02
C TYR A 57 -1.23 12.99 -0.89
N VAL A 58 -0.82 13.10 -2.15
CA VAL A 58 -0.48 11.94 -2.98
C VAL A 58 1.04 11.86 -3.01
N TYR A 59 1.59 10.77 -2.51
CA TYR A 59 3.02 10.54 -2.39
C TYR A 59 3.42 9.43 -3.34
N LEU A 60 4.35 9.70 -4.26
CA LEU A 60 4.95 8.70 -5.13
C LEU A 60 6.38 8.42 -4.67
N TYR A 61 6.65 7.17 -4.31
CA TYR A 61 7.99 6.68 -4.01
C TYR A 61 8.61 6.03 -5.24
N LEU A 62 9.62 6.69 -5.80
CA LEU A 62 10.42 6.20 -6.92
C LEU A 62 11.50 5.28 -6.37
N THR A 63 11.28 3.97 -6.51
CA THR A 63 12.04 2.95 -5.76
C THR A 63 13.51 2.86 -6.17
N GLU A 64 13.82 3.06 -7.44
CA GLU A 64 15.18 2.98 -7.98
C GLU A 64 16.00 4.22 -7.60
N ASP A 65 15.39 5.40 -7.74
CA ASP A 65 16.02 6.68 -7.37
C ASP A 65 16.04 6.94 -5.85
N ARG A 66 15.26 6.16 -5.08
CA ARG A 66 15.01 6.37 -3.65
C ARG A 66 14.56 7.80 -3.36
N ARG A 67 13.58 8.28 -4.13
CA ARG A 67 13.08 9.67 -4.08
C ARG A 67 11.56 9.73 -3.98
N ALA A 68 11.07 10.86 -3.48
CA ALA A 68 9.66 11.18 -3.38
C ALA A 68 9.26 12.23 -4.42
N VAL A 69 8.06 12.07 -4.98
CA VAL A 69 7.32 13.17 -5.62
C VAL A 69 5.98 13.30 -4.92
N ILE A 70 5.75 14.46 -4.31
CA ILE A 70 4.56 14.73 -3.51
C ILE A 70 3.65 15.69 -4.26
N TYR A 71 2.38 15.33 -4.37
CA TYR A 71 1.34 16.18 -4.91
C TYR A 71 0.40 16.63 -3.79
N THR A 72 -0.01 17.89 -3.87
CA THR A 72 -0.97 18.49 -2.94
C THR A 72 -2.20 18.99 -3.69
N TYR A 73 -3.35 18.98 -3.03
CA TYR A 73 -4.56 19.58 -3.59
C TYR A 73 -4.39 21.09 -3.81
N SER A 74 -4.67 21.57 -5.02
CA SER A 74 -4.48 22.97 -5.40
C SER A 74 -5.36 23.96 -4.62
N GLY A 75 -6.49 23.49 -4.08
CA GLY A 75 -7.37 24.30 -3.22
C GLY A 75 -6.87 24.45 -1.77
N GLY A 76 -5.76 23.78 -1.42
CA GLY A 76 -5.20 23.81 -0.07
C GLY A 76 -5.90 22.86 0.91
N ALA A 77 -5.92 23.24 2.19
CA ALA A 77 -6.60 22.47 3.23
C ALA A 77 -8.12 22.70 3.17
N VAL A 78 -8.89 21.63 3.38
CA VAL A 78 -10.34 21.59 3.27
C VAL A 78 -11.00 21.25 4.61
N ASP A 79 -12.29 21.54 4.76
CA ASP A 79 -13.04 21.12 5.92
C ASP A 79 -13.46 19.64 5.84
N LEU A 80 -14.16 19.15 6.87
CA LEU A 80 -14.61 17.77 6.95
C LEU A 80 -15.66 17.42 5.89
N GLU A 81 -16.47 18.39 5.45
CA GLU A 81 -17.55 18.16 4.49
C GLU A 81 -16.98 17.92 3.08
N HIS A 82 -15.94 18.66 2.71
CA HIS A 82 -15.27 18.55 1.41
C HIS A 82 -14.19 17.47 1.38
N TYR A 83 -13.72 16.99 2.53
CA TYR A 83 -12.66 15.97 2.61
C TYR A 83 -12.93 14.72 1.74
N PRO A 84 -14.13 14.07 1.79
CA PRO A 84 -14.39 12.87 1.00
C PRO A 84 -14.35 13.12 -0.52
N GLU A 85 -14.73 14.31 -0.97
CA GLU A 85 -14.66 14.68 -2.39
C GLU A 85 -13.21 14.79 -2.86
N VAL A 86 -12.36 15.45 -2.06
CA VAL A 86 -10.93 15.58 -2.38
C VAL A 86 -10.21 14.24 -2.28
N GLU A 87 -10.60 13.37 -1.35
CA GLU A 87 -10.07 12.00 -1.24
C GLU A 87 -10.42 11.19 -2.49
N ALA A 88 -11.69 11.22 -2.94
CA ALA A 88 -12.09 10.56 -4.18
C ALA A 88 -11.34 11.11 -5.41
N GLU A 89 -11.07 12.41 -5.45
CA GLU A 89 -10.24 13.00 -6.50
C GLU A 89 -8.78 12.49 -6.46
N ALA A 90 -8.21 12.34 -5.27
CA ALA A 90 -6.87 11.78 -5.08
C ALA A 90 -6.78 10.32 -5.55
N LEU A 91 -7.80 9.51 -5.24
CA LEU A 91 -7.92 8.12 -5.68
C LEU A 91 -8.01 8.03 -7.20
N ASN A 92 -8.92 8.79 -7.82
CA ASN A 92 -9.02 8.86 -9.28
C ASN A 92 -7.69 9.28 -9.94
N PHE A 93 -6.96 10.20 -9.31
CA PHE A 93 -5.65 10.63 -9.80
C PHE A 93 -4.62 9.49 -9.80
N VAL A 94 -4.47 8.75 -8.70
CA VAL A 94 -3.53 7.60 -8.66
C VAL A 94 -3.99 6.44 -9.54
N GLU A 95 -5.29 6.14 -9.58
CA GLU A 95 -5.84 5.11 -10.46
C GLU A 95 -5.62 5.44 -11.94
N SER A 96 -5.71 6.72 -12.33
CA SER A 96 -5.40 7.16 -13.70
C SER A 96 -3.93 6.95 -14.11
N MET A 97 -3.02 6.82 -13.14
CA MET A 97 -1.61 6.46 -13.36
C MET A 97 -1.39 4.94 -13.40
N GLY A 98 -2.43 4.13 -13.14
CA GLY A 98 -2.38 2.68 -13.16
C GLY A 98 -2.17 2.01 -11.80
N PHE A 99 -2.25 2.78 -10.71
CA PHE A 99 -2.20 2.20 -9.37
C PHE A 99 -3.56 1.56 -9.01
N MET A 100 -3.49 0.38 -8.42
CA MET A 100 -4.56 -0.19 -7.62
C MET A 100 -4.21 0.11 -6.17
N VAL A 101 -5.18 0.56 -5.38
CA VAL A 101 -4.94 1.00 -4.01
C VAL A 101 -5.88 0.32 -3.03
N ASP A 102 -5.42 0.15 -1.79
CA ASP A 102 -6.22 -0.36 -0.69
C ASP A 102 -6.04 0.49 0.57
N ASN A 103 -7.07 0.51 1.42
CA ASN A 103 -7.06 1.28 2.64
C ASN A 103 -6.38 0.48 3.76
N ALA A 104 -5.32 1.05 4.34
CA ALA A 104 -4.59 0.43 5.44
C ALA A 104 -5.41 0.37 6.76
N ASN A 105 -6.64 0.90 6.77
CA ASN A 105 -7.55 0.97 7.91
C ASN A 105 -6.90 1.62 9.15
N PHE A 106 -6.00 2.58 8.91
CA PHE A 106 -5.10 3.17 9.90
C PHE A 106 -5.76 3.54 11.24
N ARG A 107 -6.91 4.23 11.19
CA ARG A 107 -7.60 4.69 12.41
C ARG A 107 -8.15 3.57 13.29
N ASN A 108 -8.37 2.38 12.71
CA ASN A 108 -8.90 1.23 13.42
C ASN A 108 -7.78 0.39 14.07
N LEU A 109 -6.52 0.65 13.72
CA LEU A 109 -5.36 -0.01 14.33
C LEU A 109 -5.12 0.51 15.76
N PRO A 110 -4.60 -0.34 16.67
CA PRO A 110 -4.06 0.10 17.95
C PRO A 110 -2.97 1.17 17.79
N PRO A 111 -2.77 2.07 18.78
CA PRO A 111 -1.76 3.12 18.68
C PRO A 111 -0.35 2.62 18.37
N GLU A 112 0.07 1.50 18.96
CA GLU A 112 1.40 0.91 18.71
C GLU A 112 1.56 0.43 17.27
N GLU A 113 0.52 -0.18 16.70
CA GLU A 113 0.48 -0.62 15.31
C GLU A 113 0.40 0.57 14.34
N GLN A 114 -0.30 1.65 14.70
CA GLN A 114 -0.30 2.89 13.93
C GLN A 114 1.11 3.47 13.82
N GLU A 115 1.85 3.53 14.92
CA GLU A 115 3.23 4.03 14.90
C GLU A 115 4.17 3.08 14.15
N ALA A 116 3.99 1.77 14.30
CA ALA A 116 4.76 0.78 13.56
C ALA A 116 4.53 0.93 12.05
N LEU A 117 3.28 1.09 11.62
CA LEU A 117 2.92 1.33 10.22
C LEU A 117 3.49 2.66 9.71
N MET A 118 3.41 3.75 10.48
CA MET A 118 4.04 5.01 10.06
C MET A 118 5.56 4.88 9.92
N ARG A 119 6.21 4.13 10.81
CA ARG A 119 7.66 3.86 10.72
C ARG A 119 8.01 2.99 9.51
N SER A 120 7.14 2.07 9.10
CA SER A 120 7.40 1.19 7.95
C SER A 120 7.13 1.84 6.60
N LEU A 121 6.49 3.01 6.53
CA LEU A 121 6.12 3.65 5.26
C LEU A 121 7.08 4.78 4.87
N PRO A 122 7.52 4.86 3.60
CA PRO A 122 8.48 5.85 3.14
C PRO A 122 7.96 7.29 3.27
N CYS A 123 6.63 7.47 3.23
CA CYS A 123 6.00 8.79 3.18
C CYS A 123 6.23 9.66 4.42
N PHE A 124 6.65 9.07 5.55
CA PHE A 124 6.94 9.78 6.79
C PHE A 124 8.44 10.03 7.05
N HIS A 125 9.32 9.61 6.13
CA HIS A 125 10.77 9.71 6.30
C HIS A 125 11.39 10.76 5.37
N ALA A 126 12.20 11.65 5.94
CA ALA A 126 12.89 12.69 5.17
C ALA A 126 14.08 12.14 4.37
N ASP A 127 14.76 11.10 4.88
CA ASP A 127 15.89 10.44 4.24
C ASP A 127 15.48 9.04 3.78
N LEU A 128 15.08 8.95 2.52
CA LEU A 128 14.65 7.69 1.90
C LEU A 128 15.79 6.72 1.62
N VAL A 129 17.02 7.22 1.51
CA VAL A 129 18.20 6.36 1.30
C VAL A 129 18.46 5.59 2.59
N ALA A 130 18.50 6.29 3.73
CA ALA A 130 18.63 5.66 5.04
C ALA A 130 17.48 4.69 5.32
N TRP A 131 16.22 5.12 5.12
CA TRP A 131 15.05 4.26 5.33
C TRP A 131 15.09 2.97 4.50
N SER A 132 15.46 3.06 3.22
CA SER A 132 15.56 1.87 2.35
C SER A 132 16.64 0.90 2.80
N ALA A 133 17.77 1.40 3.32
CA ALA A 133 18.89 0.57 3.76
C ALA A 133 18.53 -0.21 5.04
N GLU A 134 17.82 0.43 5.99
CA GLU A 134 17.31 -0.26 7.18
C GLU A 134 16.35 -1.41 6.82
N GLY A 135 15.54 -1.24 5.77
CA GLY A 135 14.68 -2.30 5.25
C GLY A 135 15.45 -3.46 4.60
N GLU A 136 16.53 -3.14 3.87
CA GLU A 136 17.42 -4.14 3.24
C GLU A 136 18.20 -4.96 4.28
N GLU A 137 18.80 -4.31 5.29
CA GLU A 137 19.55 -4.98 6.36
C GLU A 137 18.66 -5.93 7.20
N ALA A 138 17.42 -5.53 7.49
CA ALA A 138 16.48 -6.37 8.22
C ALA A 138 16.09 -7.65 7.44
N LEU A 139 16.06 -7.59 6.10
CA LEU A 139 15.83 -8.75 5.25
C LEU A 139 17.05 -9.67 5.21
N GLU A 140 18.27 -9.11 5.17
CA GLU A 140 19.50 -9.90 5.24
C GLU A 140 19.60 -10.68 6.55
N ASP A 141 19.32 -10.04 7.69
CA ASP A 141 19.31 -10.70 9.01
C ASP A 141 18.24 -11.80 9.10
N ALA A 142 17.07 -11.64 8.46
CA ALA A 142 16.02 -12.65 8.45
C ALA A 142 16.34 -13.89 7.59
N VAL A 143 17.25 -13.76 6.62
CA VAL A 143 17.66 -14.86 5.72
C VAL A 143 18.78 -15.72 6.34
N VAL A 144 19.40 -15.31 7.45
CA VAL A 144 20.41 -16.10 8.20
C VAL A 144 19.77 -17.11 9.17
N LEU A 145 18.56 -17.58 8.91
CA LEU A 145 18.12 -18.88 9.39
C LEU A 145 18.66 -19.91 8.40
N GLU A 146 19.89 -20.38 8.64
CA GLU A 146 20.38 -21.59 7.99
C GLU A 146 19.31 -22.68 8.19
N PRO A 147 18.81 -23.32 7.12
CA PRO A 147 17.98 -24.49 7.31
C PRO A 147 18.82 -25.48 8.11
N ASP A 148 18.34 -25.90 9.29
CA ASP A 148 18.93 -27.03 10.00
C ASP A 148 19.11 -28.16 8.98
N GLU A 149 20.35 -28.59 8.75
CA GLU A 149 20.73 -29.59 7.74
C GLU A 149 20.12 -30.99 8.02
N ASP A 150 19.24 -31.13 9.01
CA ASP A 150 18.66 -32.38 9.46
C ASP A 150 17.27 -32.72 8.86
N ASP A 151 16.66 -31.86 8.03
CA ASP A 151 15.36 -32.14 7.40
C ASP A 151 15.48 -32.62 5.93
N VAL A 152 16.42 -33.54 5.69
CA VAL A 152 16.45 -34.34 4.46
C VAL A 152 15.35 -35.40 4.53
N LEU A 153 14.13 -35.05 4.10
CA LEU A 153 13.09 -36.05 3.88
C LEU A 153 13.52 -37.00 2.76
N GLU A 154 13.59 -38.30 3.07
CA GLU A 154 13.87 -39.35 2.09
C GLU A 154 12.79 -39.33 0.97
N PRO A 155 13.17 -39.56 -0.31
CA PRO A 155 12.29 -39.37 -1.47
C PRO A 155 11.10 -40.36 -1.60
N ALA A 156 10.73 -41.09 -0.55
CA ALA A 156 9.71 -42.13 -0.59
C ALA A 156 8.28 -41.67 -0.21
N GLU A 157 8.09 -40.46 0.31
CA GLU A 157 6.77 -40.03 0.84
C GLU A 157 5.98 -39.03 -0.04
N ILE A 158 6.39 -38.81 -1.29
CA ILE A 158 5.72 -37.85 -2.20
C ILE A 158 4.38 -38.37 -2.77
N LEU A 159 3.96 -39.61 -2.47
CA LEU A 159 2.88 -40.30 -3.21
C LEU A 159 1.53 -40.49 -2.49
N GLU A 160 1.20 -39.72 -1.44
CA GLU A 160 -0.10 -39.84 -0.75
C GLU A 160 -0.80 -38.50 -0.39
N LEU A 161 -0.89 -37.55 -1.33
CA LEU A 161 -1.77 -36.36 -1.15
C LEU A 161 -2.80 -36.18 -2.28
N GLU A 162 -3.17 -37.26 -2.94
CA GLU A 162 -4.26 -37.27 -3.93
C GLU A 162 -5.44 -38.13 -3.43
N GLU A 163 -6.15 -37.68 -2.39
CA GLU A 163 -7.58 -37.98 -2.20
C GLU A 163 -8.14 -37.31 -0.92
N LEU A 164 -8.67 -36.09 -1.03
CA LEU A 164 -9.64 -35.58 -0.05
C LEU A 164 -10.53 -34.48 -0.65
N ALA A 165 -11.20 -34.80 -1.75
CA ALA A 165 -12.41 -34.10 -2.14
C ALA A 165 -13.60 -35.06 -1.97
N PRO A 166 -14.54 -34.82 -1.04
CA PRO A 166 -15.75 -35.63 -0.97
C PRO A 166 -16.58 -35.43 -2.25
N PRO A 167 -17.22 -36.49 -2.78
CA PRO A 167 -18.04 -36.37 -3.98
C PRO A 167 -19.21 -35.42 -3.73
N LEU A 168 -19.36 -34.43 -4.63
CA LEU A 168 -20.53 -33.56 -4.65
C LEU A 168 -21.79 -34.40 -4.86
N ASP A 169 -22.77 -34.24 -3.98
CA ASP A 169 -24.02 -34.97 -4.07
C ASP A 169 -24.87 -34.47 -5.26
N ALA A 170 -25.73 -35.34 -5.79
CA ALA A 170 -26.50 -35.06 -7.01
C ALA A 170 -27.42 -33.83 -6.91
N LYS A 171 -27.81 -33.37 -5.70
CA LYS A 171 -28.61 -32.14 -5.55
C LYS A 171 -27.78 -30.87 -5.67
N SER A 172 -26.48 -30.95 -5.35
CA SER A 172 -25.55 -29.83 -5.47
C SER A 172 -25.24 -29.50 -6.94
N VAL A 173 -25.16 -30.52 -7.80
CA VAL A 173 -24.96 -30.35 -9.26
C VAL A 173 -26.19 -29.72 -9.93
N GLU A 174 -27.41 -30.07 -9.51
CA GLU A 174 -28.64 -29.51 -10.09
C GLU A 174 -28.84 -28.01 -9.75
N ARG A 175 -28.36 -27.57 -8.58
CA ARG A 175 -28.42 -26.15 -8.17
C ARG A 175 -27.46 -25.26 -8.97
N ILE A 176 -26.28 -25.76 -9.28
CA ILE A 176 -25.28 -25.03 -10.09
C ILE A 176 -25.77 -24.88 -11.54
N GLY A 177 -26.40 -25.91 -12.10
CA GLY A 177 -26.99 -25.85 -13.45
C GLY A 177 -28.13 -24.84 -13.59
N LYS A 178 -28.94 -24.62 -12.55
CA LYS A 178 -30.03 -23.62 -12.57
C LYS A 178 -29.55 -22.17 -12.40
N LEU A 179 -28.39 -21.95 -11.77
CA LEU A 179 -27.83 -20.61 -11.55
C LEU A 179 -27.14 -20.05 -12.81
N LEU A 180 -26.57 -20.92 -13.64
CA LEU A 180 -25.92 -20.53 -14.89
C LEU A 180 -26.90 -20.33 -16.06
N ALA A 181 -28.13 -20.83 -15.96
CA ALA A 181 -29.18 -20.65 -16.97
C ALA A 181 -30.03 -19.38 -16.75
N ALA A 182 -29.69 -18.54 -15.77
CA ALA A 182 -30.41 -17.31 -15.43
C ALA A 182 -29.63 -16.02 -15.75
N PHE A 183 -28.55 -16.12 -16.53
CA PHE A 183 -27.86 -14.99 -17.17
C PHE A 183 -28.01 -15.07 -18.69
#